data_AF-A0A2V6JCL7-F1
#
_entry.id   AF-A0A2V6JCL7-F1
#
_cell.length_a   1.000
_cell.length_b   1.000
_cell.length_c   1.000
_cell.angle_alpha   90.00
_cell.angle_beta   90.00
_cell.angle_gamma   90.00
#
_symmetry.space_group_name_H-M   'P 1'
#
loop_
_entity.id
_entity.type
_entity.pdbx_description
1 polymer ?
#
loop_
_entity_poly.entity_id
_entity_poly.type
_entity_poly.pdbx_seq_one_letter_code
_entity_poly.pdbx_strand_id
1 'polypeptide(L)'
;MYEHRSQLAIGVALGIGVIGYYCIGGLSWIDSVLNASMILGGMGPVDPLHSSAAKLFASFYALFSGLAFIGIASLMVAPFAHRLLHRFHIEGK
;
A
#
# COMPACT_ATOMS: atom_id res chain seq x y z
N MET A 1 -2.19 -12.12 16.03
CA MET A 1 -1.21 -11.06 16.36
C MET A 1 -0.62 -10.35 15.11
N TYR A 2 -0.50 -11.02 13.95
CA TYR A 2 -0.02 -10.38 12.71
C TYR A 2 -1.01 -9.39 12.08
N GLU A 3 -2.32 -9.67 12.16
CA GLU A 3 -3.40 -8.85 11.56
C GLU A 3 -3.40 -7.38 12.02
N HIS A 4 -3.20 -7.13 13.32
CA HIS A 4 -3.21 -5.75 13.85
C HIS A 4 -1.98 -4.95 13.41
N ARG A 5 -0.86 -5.62 13.12
CA ARG A 5 0.37 -4.95 12.68
C ARG A 5 0.27 -4.49 11.23
N SER A 6 -0.39 -5.26 10.37
CA SER A 6 -0.63 -4.87 8.98
C SER A 6 -1.62 -3.71 8.88
N GLN A 7 -2.69 -3.71 9.69
CA GLN A 7 -3.66 -2.60 9.75
C GLN A 7 -3.00 -1.28 10.15
N LEU A 8 -2.11 -1.30 11.16
CA LEU A 8 -1.35 -0.12 11.58
C LEU A 8 -0.41 0.37 10.47
N ALA A 9 0.27 -0.54 9.77
CA ALA A 9 1.15 -0.18 8.66
C ALA A 9 0.37 0.50 7.52
N ILE A 10 -0.82 -0.01 7.18
CA ILE A 10 -1.71 0.60 6.18
C ILE A 10 -2.15 2.00 6.63
N GLY A 11 -2.57 2.15 7.89
CA GLY A 11 -2.97 3.46 8.41
C GLY A 11 -1.86 4.50 8.38
N VAL A 12 -0.63 4.10 8.72
CA VAL A 12 0.56 4.97 8.64
C VAL A 12 0.88 5.31 7.18
N ALA A 13 0.88 4.32 6.28
CA ALA A 13 1.13 4.54 4.86
C ALA A 13 0.11 5.51 4.25
N LEU A 14 -1.18 5.31 4.54
CA LEU A 14 -2.25 6.20 4.10
C LEU A 14 -2.06 7.61 4.66
N GLY A 15 -1.76 7.75 5.95
CA GLY A 15 -1.51 9.05 6.58
C GLY A 15 -0.36 9.84 5.93
N ILE A 16 0.74 9.15 5.61
CA ILE A 16 1.87 9.75 4.89
C ILE A 16 1.43 10.23 3.50
N GLY A 17 0.65 9.41 2.79
CA GLY A 17 0.08 9.74 1.48
C GLY A 17 -0.79 10.99 1.54
N VAL A 18 -1.75 11.02 2.47
CA VAL A 18 -2.70 12.14 2.65
C VAL A 18 -1.96 13.44 2.92
N ILE A 19 -1.03 13.44 3.87
CA ILE A 19 -0.28 14.65 4.23
C ILE A 19 0.58 15.13 3.06
N GLY A 20 1.22 14.22 2.33
CA GLY A 20 2.04 14.58 1.18
C GLY A 20 1.21 15.12 0.01
N TYR A 21 0.05 14.53 -0.30
CA TYR A 21 -0.85 15.05 -1.32
C TYR A 21 -1.46 16.41 -0.94
N TYR A 22 -1.74 16.62 0.34
CA TYR A 22 -2.24 17.91 0.82
C TYR A 22 -1.15 18.99 0.74
N CYS A 23 0.04 18.73 1.30
CA CYS A 23 1.11 19.73 1.40
C CYS A 23 1.90 19.93 0.10
N ILE A 24 2.21 18.86 -0.64
CA ILE A 24 3.07 18.88 -1.85
C ILE A 24 2.21 18.88 -3.12
N GLY A 25 1.11 18.13 -3.10
CA GLY A 25 0.15 18.06 -4.21
C GLY A 25 -0.79 19.26 -4.28
N GLY A 26 -1.01 19.97 -3.17
CA GLY A 26 -1.96 21.08 -3.09
C GLY A 26 -3.42 20.63 -3.24
N LEU A 27 -3.71 19.35 -3.00
CA LEU A 27 -5.05 18.77 -3.09
C LEU A 27 -5.86 19.09 -1.83
N SER A 28 -7.20 19.04 -1.92
CA SER A 28 -8.05 19.11 -0.72
C SER A 28 -7.82 17.88 0.17
N TRP A 29 -8.26 17.93 1.43
CA TRP A 29 -8.13 16.77 2.34
C TRP A 29 -8.81 15.51 1.78
N ILE A 30 -10.00 15.66 1.19
CA ILE A 30 -10.78 14.54 0.66
C ILE A 30 -10.09 13.96 -0.58
N ASP A 31 -9.63 14.83 -1.49
CA ASP A 31 -8.91 14.41 -2.68
C ASP A 31 -7.56 13.78 -2.33
N SER A 32 -6.89 14.29 -1.29
CA SER A 32 -5.65 13.71 -0.77
C SER A 32 -5.85 12.30 -0.23
N VAL A 33 -6.95 12.06 0.49
CA VAL A 33 -7.35 10.71 0.93
C VAL A 33 -7.64 9.81 -0.25
N LEU A 34 -8.38 10.30 -1.24
CA LEU A 34 -8.71 9.53 -2.44
C LEU A 34 -7.43 9.12 -3.18
N ASN A 35 -6.56 10.07 -3.52
CA ASN A 35 -5.33 9.80 -4.27
C ASN A 35 -4.36 8.90 -3.49
N ALA A 36 -4.20 9.14 -2.19
CA ALA A 36 -3.37 8.30 -1.33
C ALA A 36 -3.89 6.85 -1.27
N SER A 37 -5.21 6.68 -1.16
CA SER A 37 -5.86 5.35 -1.13
C SER A 37 -5.74 4.63 -2.46
N MET A 38 -5.90 5.35 -3.58
CA MET A 38 -5.80 4.78 -4.92
C MET A 38 -4.39 4.21 -5.18
N ILE A 39 -3.34 4.98 -4.86
CA ILE A 39 -1.96 4.49 -4.96
C ILE A 39 -1.67 3.34 -3.98
N LEU A 40 -2.16 3.41 -2.75
CA LEU A 40 -1.99 2.33 -1.79
C LEU A 40 -2.70 1.04 -2.22
N GLY A 41 -3.81 1.18 -2.95
CA GLY A 41 -4.53 0.09 -3.61
C GLY A 41 -3.92 -0.38 -4.94
N GLY A 42 -2.83 0.22 -5.39
CA GLY A 42 -2.10 -0.17 -6.61
C GLY A 42 -2.58 0.52 -7.90
N MET A 43 -3.50 1.48 -7.81
CA MET A 43 -3.97 2.29 -8.93
C MET A 43 -3.23 3.64 -8.98
N GLY A 44 -3.26 4.35 -10.11
CA GLY A 44 -2.67 5.68 -10.21
C GLY A 44 -3.42 6.75 -9.40
N PRO A 45 -2.86 7.96 -9.26
CA PRO A 45 -3.60 9.11 -8.76
C PRO A 45 -4.79 9.42 -9.68
N VAL A 46 -5.90 9.83 -9.09
CA VAL A 46 -7.13 10.22 -9.80
C VAL A 46 -7.00 11.64 -10.32
N ASP A 47 -6.42 12.52 -9.50
CA ASP A 47 -6.27 13.93 -9.83
C ASP A 47 -4.96 14.21 -10.58
N PRO A 48 -4.99 15.12 -11.56
CA PRO A 48 -3.80 15.50 -12.29
C PRO A 48 -2.77 16.19 -11.38
N LEU A 49 -1.51 15.74 -11.50
CA LEU A 49 -0.39 16.31 -10.74
C LEU A 49 0.24 17.47 -11.50
N HIS A 50 0.03 18.68 -11.00
CA HIS A 50 0.44 19.91 -11.67
C HIS A 50 1.88 20.34 -11.41
N SER A 51 2.50 19.94 -10.29
CA SER A 51 3.86 20.34 -9.92
C SER A 51 4.89 19.20 -10.06
N SER A 52 6.14 19.54 -10.37
CA SER A 52 7.24 18.55 -10.40
C SER A 52 7.45 17.89 -9.03
N ALA A 53 7.27 18.65 -7.95
CA ALA A 53 7.34 18.12 -6.59
C ALA A 53 6.24 17.09 -6.31
N ALA A 54 5.00 17.35 -6.74
CA ALA A 54 3.88 16.41 -6.60
C ALA A 54 4.11 15.13 -7.40
N LYS A 55 4.67 15.23 -8.62
CA LYS A 55 5.03 14.07 -9.44
C LYS A 55 6.12 13.23 -8.77
N LEU A 56 7.18 13.86 -8.26
CA LEU A 56 8.23 13.15 -7.53
C LEU A 56 7.69 12.47 -6.28
N PHE A 57 6.89 13.18 -5.49
CA PHE A 57 6.22 12.62 -4.32
C PHE A 57 5.38 11.40 -4.69
N ALA A 58 4.49 11.53 -5.68
CA ALA A 58 3.63 10.44 -6.13
C ALA A 58 4.45 9.23 -6.61
N SER A 59 5.57 9.43 -7.31
CA SER A 59 6.46 8.35 -7.73
C SER A 59 7.08 7.60 -6.56
N PHE A 60 7.65 8.30 -5.57
CA PHE A 60 8.21 7.66 -4.38
C PHE A 60 7.14 6.98 -3.54
N TYR A 61 5.99 7.65 -3.38
CA TYR A 61 4.86 7.11 -2.64
C TYR A 61 4.29 5.86 -3.32
N ALA A 62 4.24 5.81 -4.66
CA ALA A 62 3.82 4.63 -5.41
C ALA A 62 4.77 3.45 -5.25
N LEU A 63 6.09 3.68 -5.30
CA LEU A 63 7.09 2.63 -5.07
C LEU A 63 7.00 2.07 -3.64
N PHE A 64 6.90 2.94 -2.65
CA PHE A 64 6.73 2.56 -1.25
C PHE A 64 5.43 1.77 -1.05
N SER A 65 4.33 2.28 -1.58
CA SER A 65 3.00 1.66 -1.46
C SER A 65 2.91 0.31 -2.16
N GLY A 66 3.49 0.18 -3.35
CA GLY A 66 3.54 -1.09 -4.08
C GLY A 66 4.33 -2.17 -3.34
N LEU A 67 5.47 -1.82 -2.75
CA LEU A 67 6.26 -2.74 -1.92
C LEU A 67 5.50 -3.13 -0.65
N ALA A 68 4.84 -2.17 0.00
CA ALA A 68 4.00 -2.44 1.17
C ALA A 68 2.84 -3.39 0.81
N PHE A 69 2.18 -3.17 -0.34
CA PHE A 69 1.11 -4.04 -0.85
C PHE A 69 1.60 -5.48 -1.07
N ILE A 70 2.73 -5.66 -1.77
CA ILE A 70 3.32 -6.99 -1.99
C ILE A 70 3.67 -7.67 -0.67
N GLY A 71 4.25 -6.93 0.29
CA GLY A 71 4.59 -7.46 1.60
C GLY A 71 3.34 -7.93 2.37
N ILE A 72 2.27 -7.13 2.38
CA ILE A 72 1.01 -7.46 3.05
C ILE A 72 0.34 -8.66 2.37
N ALA A 73 0.24 -8.66 1.04
CA ALA A 73 -0.32 -9.78 0.28
C ALA A 73 0.45 -11.08 0.55
N SER A 74 1.79 -11.01 0.59
CA SER A 74 2.65 -12.15 0.91
C SER A 74 2.41 -12.67 2.32
N LEU A 75 2.26 -11.79 3.32
CA LEU A 75 1.93 -12.18 4.70
C LEU A 75 0.55 -12.85 4.81
N MET A 76 -0.43 -12.40 4.03
CA MET A 76 -1.77 -13.01 3.98
C MET A 76 -1.75 -14.38 3.31
N VAL A 77 -0.95 -14.55 2.24
CA VAL A 77 -0.83 -15.81 1.49
C VAL A 77 0.05 -16.83 2.22
N ALA A 78 1.07 -16.40 2.96
CA ALA A 78 2.00 -17.25 3.69
C ALA A 78 1.34 -18.37 4.54
N PRO A 79 0.32 -18.11 5.39
CA PRO A 79 -0.32 -19.17 6.17
C PRO A 79 -1.06 -20.21 5.31
N PHE A 80 -1.57 -19.82 4.14
CA PHE A 80 -2.20 -20.75 3.20
C PHE A 80 -1.15 -21.57 2.45
N ALA A 81 -0.09 -20.92 1.97
CA ALA A 81 1.04 -21.57 1.33
C ALA A 81 1.72 -22.58 2.27
N HIS A 82 1.91 -22.21 3.55
CA HIS A 82 2.46 -23.10 4.57
C HIS A 82 1.54 -24.32 4.83
N ARG A 83 0.21 -24.12 4.88
CA ARG A 83 -0.76 -25.23 5.00
C ARG A 83 -0.76 -26.16 3.78
N LEU A 84 -0.66 -25.60 2.57
CA LEU A 84 -0.57 -26.38 1.33
C LEU A 84 0.72 -27.20 1.31
N LEU A 85 1.86 -26.59 1.61
CA LEU A 85 3.16 -27.28 1.68
C LEU A 85 3.16 -28.42 2.70
N HIS A 86 2.54 -28.23 3.87
CA HIS A 86 2.37 -29.31 4.85
C HIS A 86 1.44 -30.43 4.36
N ARG A 87 0.37 -30.13 3.61
CA ARG A 87 -0.48 -31.17 3.01
C ARG A 87 0.26 -31.96 1.94
N PHE A 88 1.03 -31.30 1.09
CA PHE A 88 1.79 -31.97 0.02
C PHE A 88 2.99 -32.77 0.55
N HIS A 89 3.62 -32.38 1.68
CA HIS A 89 4.67 -33.17 2.32
C HIS A 89 4.18 -34.37 3.15
N ILE A 90 2.86 -34.57 3.31
CA ILE A 90 2.29 -35.76 3.99
C ILE A 90 1.95 -36.90 3.00
N GLU A 91 1.98 -36.66 1.69
CA GLU A 91 1.83 -37.73 0.68
C GLU A 91 3.13 -38.48 0.34
N GLY A 92 4.22 -38.17 1.05
CA GLY A 92 5.55 -38.76 0.85
C GLY A 92 5.99 -39.77 1.92
N LYS A 93 5.05 -40.46 2.60
CA LYS A 93 5.39 -41.64 3.41
C LYS A 93 4.30 -42.71 3.35
#